data_AF-A0A951I5I0-F1
#
_entry.id   AF-A0A951I5I0-F1
#
_cell.length_a   1.000
_cell.length_b   1.000
_cell.length_c   1.000
_cell.angle_alpha   90.00
_cell.angle_beta   90.00
_cell.angle_gamma   90.00
#
_symmetry.space_group_name_H-M   'P 1'
#
loop_
_entity.id
_entity.type
_entity.pdbx_description
1 polymer ?
#
loop_
_entity_poly.entity_id
_entity_poly.type
_entity_poly.pdbx_seq_one_letter_code
_entity_poly.pdbx_strand_id
1 'polypeptide(L)'
;MPLPISHGLVGATVVALWRPRSRVSLDWPQLFCGAILAVSPDADFLLVWGFHQRGWHRSFTHSILMAVIITLLMLAMRGLLETRTALAYGTAFLSHGLLDFATTRLGGGVQLLWPFSGERLRLGLIGISEFPHGLGFVELLKSALIEMLVFVPVLLIVLGLRRFVLGAEPQSIT
;
A
#
# COMPACT_ATOMS: atom_id res chain seq x y z
N MET A 1 -8.49 -9.15 6.41
CA MET A 1 -7.51 -8.18 5.89
C MET A 1 -8.28 -7.25 4.99
N PRO A 2 -7.84 -5.99 4.87
CA PRO A 2 -8.37 -5.09 3.86
C PRO A 2 -8.31 -5.73 2.48
N LEU A 3 -9.22 -5.34 1.60
CA LEU A 3 -9.20 -5.76 0.20
C LEU A 3 -8.09 -5.00 -0.56
N PRO A 4 -7.73 -5.46 -1.77
CA PRO A 4 -6.78 -4.78 -2.63
C PRO A 4 -7.08 -3.29 -2.85
N ILE A 5 -8.35 -2.88 -2.78
CA ILE A 5 -8.73 -1.47 -2.96
C ILE A 5 -8.19 -0.58 -1.83
N SER A 6 -8.21 -1.03 -0.58
CA SER A 6 -7.60 -0.29 0.54
C SER A 6 -6.09 -0.16 0.35
N HIS A 7 -5.41 -1.27 0.03
CA HIS A 7 -3.96 -1.25 -0.20
C HIS A 7 -3.59 -0.31 -1.35
N GLY A 8 -4.33 -0.36 -2.46
CA GLY A 8 -4.12 0.54 -3.58
C GLY A 8 -4.33 2.02 -3.21
N LEU A 9 -5.38 2.34 -2.47
CA LEU A 9 -5.67 3.72 -2.02
C LEU A 9 -4.60 4.23 -1.03
N VAL A 10 -4.17 3.39 -0.09
CA VAL A 10 -3.09 3.73 0.84
C VAL A 10 -1.77 3.90 0.10
N GLY A 11 -1.43 3.01 -0.83
CA GLY A 11 -0.23 3.13 -1.69
C GLY A 11 -0.21 4.42 -2.49
N ALA A 12 -1.31 4.76 -3.16
CA ALA A 12 -1.45 6.04 -3.86
C ALA A 12 -1.31 7.23 -2.91
N THR A 13 -1.89 7.15 -1.71
CA THR A 13 -1.78 8.21 -0.69
C THR A 13 -0.33 8.41 -0.25
N VAL A 14 0.40 7.33 0.01
CA VAL A 14 1.83 7.37 0.36
C VAL A 14 2.62 8.07 -0.75
N VAL A 15 2.44 7.67 -2.02
CA VAL A 15 3.13 8.34 -3.13
C VAL A 15 2.76 9.82 -3.23
N ALA A 16 1.51 10.19 -2.99
CA ALA A 16 1.08 11.58 -2.97
C ALA A 16 1.79 12.38 -1.88
N LEU A 17 1.98 11.82 -0.67
CA LEU A 17 2.72 12.47 0.42
C LEU A 17 4.19 12.71 0.09
N TRP A 18 4.81 11.81 -0.68
CA TRP A 18 6.16 12.00 -1.20
C TRP A 18 6.24 13.04 -2.33
N ARG A 19 5.11 13.57 -2.82
CA ARG A 19 5.06 14.49 -3.94
C ARG A 19 4.20 15.75 -3.63
N PRO A 20 4.54 16.52 -2.58
CA PRO A 20 3.71 17.62 -2.09
C PRO A 20 3.58 18.80 -3.07
N ARG A 21 4.56 19.00 -3.96
CA ARG A 21 4.70 20.18 -4.83
C ARG A 21 4.55 19.87 -6.32
N SER A 22 3.80 18.85 -6.69
CA SER A 22 3.56 18.48 -8.08
C SER A 22 2.07 18.47 -8.40
N ARG A 23 1.72 18.84 -9.63
CA ARG A 23 0.32 18.89 -10.08
C ARG A 23 -0.23 17.46 -10.15
N VAL A 24 -1.43 17.25 -9.60
CA VAL A 24 -2.08 15.94 -9.55
C VAL A 24 -2.25 15.33 -10.96
N SER A 25 -2.59 16.14 -11.96
CA SER A 25 -2.75 15.69 -13.35
C SER A 25 -1.46 15.13 -13.96
N LEU A 26 -0.30 15.59 -13.51
CA LEU A 26 1.01 15.10 -13.98
C LEU A 26 1.48 13.85 -13.22
N ASP A 27 0.92 13.61 -12.04
CA ASP A 27 1.35 12.55 -11.14
C ASP A 27 0.48 11.29 -11.17
N TRP A 28 -0.61 11.30 -11.93
CA TRP A 28 -1.51 10.15 -12.04
C TRP A 28 -0.78 8.83 -12.32
N PRO A 29 0.20 8.76 -13.25
CA PRO A 29 0.95 7.53 -13.49
C PRO A 29 1.68 7.03 -12.23
N GLN A 30 2.28 7.92 -11.46
CA GLN A 30 3.04 7.56 -10.26
C GLN A 30 2.13 7.17 -9.10
N LEU A 31 0.97 7.84 -8.95
CA LEU A 31 -0.07 7.43 -8.00
C LEU A 31 -0.60 6.04 -8.34
N PHE A 32 -0.86 5.78 -9.62
CA PHE A 32 -1.31 4.48 -10.10
C PHE A 32 -0.25 3.40 -9.89
N CYS A 33 1.02 3.65 -10.25
CA CYS A 33 2.12 2.72 -9.96
C CYS A 33 2.26 2.44 -8.45
N GLY A 34 2.13 3.46 -7.61
CA GLY A 34 2.12 3.31 -6.16
C GLY A 34 0.99 2.41 -5.65
N ALA A 35 -0.21 2.57 -6.20
CA ALA A 35 -1.35 1.71 -5.89
C ALA A 35 -1.10 0.25 -6.28
N ILE A 36 -0.61 0.01 -7.50
CA ILE A 36 -0.30 -1.35 -7.98
C ILE A 36 0.81 -1.99 -7.14
N LEU A 37 1.87 -1.25 -6.80
CA LEU A 37 2.93 -1.75 -5.95
C LEU A 37 2.44 -2.10 -4.55
N ALA A 38 1.56 -1.29 -3.97
CA ALA A 38 0.97 -1.59 -2.67
C ALA A 38 0.02 -2.80 -2.70
N VAL A 39 -0.56 -3.17 -3.85
CA VAL A 39 -1.35 -4.41 -4.00
C VAL A 39 -0.48 -5.63 -4.25
N SER A 40 0.70 -5.44 -4.86
CA SER A 40 1.56 -6.53 -5.32
C SER A 40 1.98 -7.60 -4.28
N PRO A 41 2.08 -7.34 -2.96
CA PRO A 41 2.38 -8.40 -1.99
C PRO A 41 1.39 -9.57 -2.01
N ASP A 42 0.11 -9.30 -2.27
CA ASP A 42 -0.95 -10.32 -2.42
C ASP A 42 -0.79 -11.18 -3.68
N ALA A 43 0.12 -10.83 -4.61
CA ALA A 43 0.46 -11.73 -5.70
C ALA A 43 1.09 -13.05 -5.21
N ASP A 44 1.48 -13.14 -3.93
CA ASP A 44 1.85 -14.39 -3.28
C ASP A 44 0.74 -15.46 -3.30
N PHE A 45 -0.53 -15.08 -3.51
CA PHE A 45 -1.62 -16.03 -3.76
C PHE A 45 -1.35 -16.91 -4.98
N LEU A 46 -0.64 -16.40 -6.01
CA LEU A 46 -0.23 -17.21 -7.16
C LEU A 46 0.71 -18.33 -6.73
N LEU A 47 1.63 -18.05 -5.80
CA LEU A 47 2.54 -19.06 -5.24
C LEU A 47 1.78 -20.04 -4.34
N VAL A 48 0.85 -19.54 -3.53
CA VAL A 48 0.00 -20.38 -2.68
C VAL A 48 -0.84 -21.35 -3.52
N TRP A 49 -1.42 -20.90 -4.62
CA TRP A 49 -2.19 -21.74 -5.53
C TRP A 49 -1.30 -22.70 -6.32
N GLY A 50 -0.16 -22.23 -6.82
CA GLY A 50 0.77 -23.07 -7.58
C GLY A 50 1.41 -24.18 -6.74
N PHE A 51 1.82 -23.88 -5.51
CA PHE A 51 2.54 -24.81 -4.63
C PHE A 51 1.68 -25.43 -3.52
N HIS A 52 0.40 -25.05 -3.42
CA HIS A 52 -0.53 -25.50 -2.36
C HIS A 52 -0.04 -25.21 -0.93
N GLN A 53 0.85 -24.23 -0.76
CA GLN A 53 1.45 -23.85 0.53
C GLN A 53 0.75 -22.63 1.14
N ARG A 54 -0.38 -22.85 1.83
CA ARG A 54 -1.16 -21.76 2.46
C ARG A 54 -0.35 -20.90 3.45
N GLY A 55 0.68 -21.48 4.06
CA GLY A 55 1.55 -20.78 5.01
C GLY A 55 2.39 -19.67 4.38
N TRP A 56 2.51 -19.61 3.05
CA TRP A 56 3.32 -18.61 2.36
C TRP A 56 2.64 -17.25 2.25
N HIS A 57 1.30 -17.22 2.22
CA HIS A 57 0.57 -15.96 2.24
C HIS A 57 0.90 -15.16 3.51
N ARG A 58 1.16 -13.86 3.34
CA ARG A 58 1.58 -12.92 4.41
C ARG A 58 2.91 -13.26 5.08
N SER A 59 3.79 -13.93 4.34
CA SER A 59 5.14 -14.23 4.79
C SER A 59 6.14 -13.25 4.19
N PHE A 60 7.03 -13.72 3.33
CA PHE A 60 8.16 -12.92 2.84
C PHE A 60 7.73 -11.66 2.04
N THR A 61 6.65 -11.73 1.27
CA THR A 61 6.13 -10.61 0.45
C THR A 61 5.64 -9.43 1.28
N HIS A 62 5.22 -9.68 2.52
CA HIS A 62 4.70 -8.66 3.43
C HIS A 62 5.74 -8.17 4.44
N SER A 63 6.99 -8.63 4.31
CA SER A 63 8.07 -8.31 5.25
C SER A 63 8.68 -6.94 4.98
N ILE A 64 9.25 -6.34 6.03
CA ILE A 64 10.02 -5.10 5.93
C ILE A 64 11.25 -5.31 5.03
N LEU A 65 11.90 -6.48 5.11
CA LEU A 65 13.05 -6.79 4.27
C LEU A 65 12.69 -6.77 2.78
N MET A 66 11.54 -7.35 2.40
CA MET A 66 11.09 -7.30 1.01
C MET A 66 10.85 -5.87 0.55
N ALA A 67 10.26 -5.01 1.38
CA ALA A 67 10.11 -3.60 1.05
C ALA A 67 11.47 -2.89 0.83
N VAL A 68 12.49 -3.23 1.63
CA VAL A 68 13.86 -2.74 1.42
C VAL A 68 14.43 -3.24 0.09
N ILE A 69 14.28 -4.53 -0.23
CA ILE A 69 14.73 -5.11 -1.50
C ILE A 69 14.06 -4.40 -2.69
N ILE A 70 12.74 -4.20 -2.65
CA ILE A 70 12.00 -3.48 -3.71
C ILE A 70 12.50 -2.04 -3.82
N THR A 71 12.76 -1.36 -2.71
CA THR A 71 13.33 0.00 -2.72
C THR A 71 14.71 0.03 -3.39
N LEU A 72 15.59 -0.90 -3.04
CA LEU A 72 16.93 -1.02 -3.62
C LEU A 72 16.86 -1.35 -5.11
N LEU A 73 15.95 -2.23 -5.53
CA LEU A 73 15.73 -2.53 -6.93
C LEU A 73 15.25 -1.29 -7.71
N MET A 74 14.31 -0.53 -7.16
CA MET A 74 13.87 0.73 -7.76
C MET A 74 15.00 1.75 -7.86
N LEU A 75 15.87 1.85 -6.83
CA LEU A 75 17.05 2.70 -6.87
C LEU A 75 18.04 2.25 -7.96
N ALA A 76 18.28 0.96 -8.09
CA ALA A 76 19.16 0.41 -9.12
C ALA A 76 18.61 0.67 -10.54
N MET A 77 17.30 0.56 -10.72
CA MET A 77 16.65 0.76 -12.03
C MET A 77 16.53 2.23 -12.43
N ARG A 78 16.30 3.14 -11.48
CA ARG A 78 16.03 4.57 -11.77
C ARG A 78 17.21 5.49 -11.49
N GLY A 79 18.24 4.99 -10.81
CA GLY A 79 19.42 5.74 -10.43
C GLY A 79 19.23 6.65 -9.21
N LEU A 80 20.36 7.12 -8.65
CA LEU A 80 20.39 7.89 -7.40
C LEU A 80 19.68 9.26 -7.50
N LEU A 81 19.58 9.83 -8.69
CA LEU A 81 18.86 11.10 -8.92
C LEU A 81 17.35 10.96 -8.67
N GLU A 82 16.83 9.73 -8.65
CA GLU A 82 15.42 9.45 -8.42
C GLU A 82 15.14 8.79 -7.06
N THR A 83 16.06 8.95 -6.10
CA THR A 83 15.95 8.37 -4.75
C THR A 83 14.60 8.63 -4.10
N ARG A 84 14.04 9.83 -4.25
CA ARG A 84 12.72 10.18 -3.70
C ARG A 84 11.59 9.32 -4.27
N THR A 85 11.63 9.01 -5.57
CA THR A 85 10.60 8.17 -6.19
C THR A 85 10.76 6.71 -5.79
N ALA A 86 11.99 6.22 -5.72
CA ALA A 86 12.26 4.86 -5.24
C ALA A 86 11.80 4.68 -3.78
N LEU A 87 12.06 5.65 -2.90
CA LEU A 87 11.56 5.66 -1.54
C LEU A 87 10.02 5.74 -1.49
N ALA A 88 9.39 6.53 -2.35
CA ALA A 88 7.94 6.61 -2.44
C ALA A 88 7.32 5.24 -2.80
N TYR A 89 7.92 4.53 -3.75
CA TYR A 89 7.46 3.20 -4.17
C TYR A 89 7.77 2.12 -3.14
N GLY A 90 8.94 2.16 -2.51
CA GLY A 90 9.29 1.28 -1.41
C GLY A 90 8.37 1.42 -0.20
N THR A 91 8.05 2.67 0.17
CA THR A 91 7.11 2.95 1.26
C THR A 91 5.67 2.60 0.88
N ALA A 92 5.28 2.77 -0.38
CA ALA A 92 3.98 2.28 -0.87
C ALA A 92 3.89 0.75 -0.77
N PHE A 93 4.94 0.02 -1.16
CA PHE A 93 5.00 -1.44 -0.99
C PHE A 93 4.94 -1.83 0.50
N LEU A 94 5.75 -1.20 1.35
CA LEU A 94 5.76 -1.44 2.80
C LEU A 94 4.38 -1.21 3.46
N SER A 95 3.63 -0.23 2.95
CA SER A 95 2.31 0.12 3.49
C SER A 95 1.34 -1.05 3.50
N HIS A 96 1.50 -2.01 2.60
CA HIS A 96 0.67 -3.21 2.56
C HIS A 96 0.78 -4.03 3.85
N GLY A 97 1.99 -4.50 4.19
CA GLY A 97 2.23 -5.32 5.38
C GLY A 97 1.95 -4.56 6.68
N LEU A 98 2.22 -3.25 6.71
CA LEU A 98 1.90 -2.41 7.86
C LEU A 98 0.39 -2.23 8.04
N LEU A 99 -0.36 -2.03 6.95
CA LEU A 99 -1.81 -1.93 7.01
C LEU A 99 -2.41 -3.25 7.51
N ASP A 100 -1.97 -4.38 6.96
CA ASP A 100 -2.40 -5.70 7.41
C ASP A 100 -2.08 -5.96 8.88
N PHE A 101 -0.88 -5.59 9.34
CA PHE A 101 -0.50 -5.66 10.75
C PHE A 101 -1.43 -4.81 11.62
N ALA A 102 -1.72 -3.57 11.19
CA ALA A 102 -2.57 -2.65 11.93
C ALA A 102 -4.03 -3.09 12.00
N THR A 103 -4.58 -3.67 10.93
CA THR A 103 -6.03 -3.89 10.76
C THR A 103 -6.47 -5.35 10.80
N THR A 104 -5.58 -6.30 11.09
CA THR A 104 -5.96 -7.72 11.26
C THR A 104 -6.23 -8.04 12.73
N ARG A 105 -7.44 -8.48 13.05
CA ARG A 105 -7.95 -8.86 14.38
C ARG A 105 -8.26 -10.35 14.49
N LEU A 106 -8.95 -10.92 13.50
CA LEU A 106 -9.37 -12.32 13.44
C LEU A 106 -8.40 -13.18 12.63
N GLY A 107 -7.63 -12.59 11.70
CA GLY A 107 -6.65 -13.30 10.87
C GLY A 107 -5.36 -13.70 11.60
N GLY A 108 -4.55 -14.53 10.93
CA GLY A 108 -3.32 -15.11 11.47
C GLY A 108 -2.11 -14.16 11.58
N GLY A 109 -2.28 -12.85 11.34
CA GLY A 109 -1.19 -11.87 11.36
C GLY A 109 -0.26 -11.91 10.15
N VAL A 110 0.85 -11.16 10.22
CA VAL A 110 1.83 -10.96 9.15
C VAL A 110 3.25 -11.23 9.66
N GLN A 111 4.09 -11.93 8.88
CA GLN A 111 5.52 -12.11 9.23
C GLN A 111 6.35 -10.88 8.84
N LEU A 112 6.14 -9.75 9.51
CA LEU A 112 6.83 -8.49 9.21
C LEU A 112 8.36 -8.59 9.28
N LEU A 113 8.87 -9.45 10.17
CA LEU A 113 10.29 -9.63 10.47
C LEU A 113 10.91 -10.83 9.74
N TRP A 114 10.21 -11.43 8.77
CA TRP A 114 10.79 -12.47 7.93
C TRP A 114 12.05 -11.92 7.21
N PRO A 115 13.14 -12.71 7.07
CA PRO A 115 13.32 -14.11 7.48
C PRO A 115 13.90 -14.28 8.89
N PHE A 116 14.13 -13.19 9.62
CA PHE A 116 14.78 -13.22 10.93
C PHE A 116 13.89 -13.83 12.02
N SER A 117 12.57 -13.72 11.86
CA SER A 117 11.57 -14.36 12.72
C SER A 117 10.40 -14.90 11.90
N GLY A 118 9.89 -16.06 12.30
CA GLY A 118 8.64 -16.62 11.79
C GLY A 118 7.39 -16.15 12.54
N GLU A 119 7.56 -15.25 13.53
CA GLU A 119 6.46 -14.71 14.31
C GLU A 119 5.50 -13.90 13.43
N ARG A 120 4.20 -14.18 13.55
CA ARG A 120 3.14 -13.46 12.85
C ARG A 120 2.55 -12.38 13.76
N LEU A 121 2.92 -11.14 13.48
CA LEU A 121 2.52 -9.98 14.25
C LEU A 121 1.14 -9.49 13.82
N ARG A 122 0.36 -8.99 14.78
CA ARG A 122 -0.90 -8.27 14.55
C ARG A 122 -1.15 -7.28 15.68
N LEU A 123 -1.54 -6.06 15.33
CA LEU A 123 -1.94 -5.02 16.28
C LEU A 123 -3.46 -5.03 16.50
N GLY A 124 -4.23 -5.27 15.42
CA GLY A 124 -5.67 -5.46 15.49
C GLY A 124 -6.46 -4.22 15.93
N LEU A 125 -6.00 -3.01 15.54
CA LEU A 125 -6.64 -1.74 15.90
C LEU A 125 -8.09 -1.68 15.43
N ILE A 126 -8.34 -2.07 14.18
CA ILE A 126 -9.66 -2.04 13.53
C ILE A 126 -9.77 -3.26 12.64
N GLY A 127 -10.84 -4.05 12.78
CA GLY A 127 -11.09 -5.17 11.88
C GLY A 127 -11.80 -4.74 10.61
N ILE A 128 -11.05 -4.22 9.64
CA ILE A 128 -11.60 -3.77 8.36
C ILE A 128 -11.79 -4.98 7.45
N SER A 129 -13.04 -5.20 7.03
CA SER A 129 -13.44 -6.24 6.08
C SER A 129 -12.94 -7.65 6.43
N GLU A 130 -12.85 -7.96 7.72
CA GLU A 130 -12.41 -9.27 8.19
C GLU A 130 -13.55 -10.28 8.16
N PHE A 131 -13.74 -10.90 7.00
CA PHE A 131 -14.74 -11.94 6.84
C PHE A 131 -14.10 -13.33 6.77
N PRO A 132 -14.75 -14.35 7.37
CA PRO A 132 -14.41 -15.75 7.13
C PRO A 132 -14.47 -16.07 5.63
N HIS A 133 -13.65 -17.02 5.18
CA HIS A 133 -13.58 -17.44 3.78
C HIS A 133 -14.95 -17.72 3.15
N GLY A 134 -15.13 -17.37 1.86
CA GLY A 134 -16.33 -17.69 1.09
C GLY A 134 -17.35 -16.55 0.97
N LEU A 135 -16.89 -15.30 0.86
CA LEU A 135 -17.79 -14.17 0.63
C LEU A 135 -18.55 -14.30 -0.69
N GLY A 136 -19.85 -14.03 -0.64
CA GLY A 136 -20.64 -13.78 -1.83
C GLY A 136 -20.24 -12.47 -2.48
N PHE A 137 -20.66 -12.29 -3.74
CA PHE A 137 -20.39 -11.08 -4.51
C PHE A 137 -20.90 -9.81 -3.82
N VAL A 138 -22.05 -9.89 -3.14
CA VAL A 138 -22.68 -8.75 -2.44
C VAL A 138 -21.83 -8.32 -1.25
N GLU A 139 -21.29 -9.25 -0.49
CA GLU A 139 -20.42 -9.00 0.66
C GLU A 139 -19.09 -8.40 0.23
N LEU A 140 -18.52 -8.90 -0.87
CA LEU A 140 -17.33 -8.31 -1.48
C LEU A 140 -17.57 -6.85 -1.90
N LEU A 141 -18.71 -6.58 -2.55
CA LEU A 141 -19.06 -5.23 -2.97
C LEU A 141 -19.28 -4.30 -1.76
N LYS A 142 -20.00 -4.76 -0.73
CA LYS A 142 -20.18 -4.00 0.52
C LYS A 142 -18.84 -3.67 1.18
N SER A 143 -17.94 -4.65 1.25
CA SER A 143 -16.60 -4.48 1.83
C SER A 143 -15.79 -3.45 1.04
N ALA A 144 -15.78 -3.55 -0.29
CA ALA A 144 -15.10 -2.60 -1.15
C ALA A 144 -15.67 -1.18 -1.00
N LEU A 145 -16.99 -1.02 -0.88
CA LEU A 145 -17.63 0.28 -0.63
C LEU A 145 -17.23 0.87 0.72
N ILE A 146 -17.23 0.06 1.79
CA ILE A 146 -16.79 0.49 3.13
C ILE A 146 -15.34 0.95 3.09
N GLU A 147 -14.47 0.18 2.45
CA GLU A 147 -13.05 0.51 2.32
C GLU A 147 -12.84 1.79 1.52
N MET A 148 -13.55 1.97 0.40
CA MET A 148 -13.50 3.22 -0.34
C MET A 148 -13.98 4.40 0.51
N LEU A 149 -15.06 4.22 1.29
CA LEU A 149 -15.57 5.28 2.17
C LEU A 149 -14.54 5.70 3.23
N VAL A 150 -13.68 4.78 3.68
CA VAL A 150 -12.61 5.07 4.63
C VAL A 150 -11.39 5.70 3.95
N PHE A 151 -10.89 5.11 2.87
CA PHE A 151 -9.58 5.47 2.32
C PHE A 151 -9.62 6.51 1.18
N VAL A 152 -10.72 6.65 0.45
CA VAL A 152 -10.87 7.70 -0.58
C VAL A 152 -10.81 9.09 0.04
N PRO A 153 -11.52 9.41 1.15
CA PRO A 153 -11.41 10.73 1.77
C PRO A 153 -9.98 11.07 2.18
N VAL A 154 -9.22 10.10 2.70
CA VAL A 154 -7.81 10.30 3.08
C VAL A 154 -6.97 10.69 1.87
N LEU A 155 -7.10 9.96 0.76
CA LEU A 155 -6.40 10.29 -0.49
C LEU A 155 -6.80 11.68 -1.00
N LEU A 156 -8.11 11.98 -1.04
CA LEU A 156 -8.62 13.28 -1.53
C LEU A 156 -8.14 14.45 -0.66
N ILE A 157 -8.09 14.29 0.66
CA ILE A 157 -7.54 15.30 1.58
C ILE A 157 -6.06 15.55 1.24
N VAL A 158 -5.25 14.51 1.08
CA VAL A 158 -3.84 14.66 0.72
C VAL A 158 -3.69 15.36 -0.65
N LEU A 159 -4.47 14.97 -1.65
CA LEU A 159 -4.46 15.62 -2.96
C LEU A 159 -4.94 17.08 -2.92
N GLY A 160 -5.91 17.40 -2.07
CA GLY A 160 -6.40 18.76 -1.83
C GLY A 160 -5.34 19.64 -1.17
N LEU A 161 -4.67 19.13 -0.12
CA LEU A 161 -3.58 19.82 0.56
C LEU A 161 -2.41 20.12 -0.40
N ARG A 162 -2.08 19.20 -1.31
CA ARG A 162 -1.08 19.43 -2.36
C ARG A 162 -1.43 20.59 -3.27
N ARG A 163 -2.70 20.70 -3.68
CA ARG A 163 -3.17 21.83 -4.51
C ARG A 163 -3.05 23.15 -3.76
N PHE A 164 -3.40 23.17 -2.47
CA PHE A 164 -3.25 24.36 -1.63
C PHE A 164 -1.78 24.78 -1.50
N VAL A 165 -0.87 23.84 -1.23
CA VAL A 165 0.57 24.11 -1.16
C VAL A 165 1.12 24.67 -2.48
N LEU A 166 0.64 24.18 -3.62
CA LEU A 166 1.02 24.70 -4.94
C LEU A 166 0.45 26.08 -5.24
N GLY A 167 -0.75 26.41 -4.76
CA GLY A 167 -1.39 27.71 -4.98
C GLY A 167 -0.84 28.83 -4.09
N ALA A 168 -0.09 28.49 -3.04
CA ALA A 168 0.51 29.45 -2.11
C ALA A 168 1.87 30.01 -2.57
N GLU A 169 2.45 29.50 -3.67
CA GLU A 169 3.65 30.10 -4.27
C GLU A 169 3.26 31.41 -4.99
N PRO A 170 3.82 32.57 -4.60
CA PRO A 170 3.57 33.81 -5.33
C PRO A 170 4.05 33.62 -6.77
N GLN A 171 3.19 33.93 -7.73
CA GLN A 171 3.57 33.98 -9.14
C GLN A 171 4.71 34.98 -9.26
N SER A 172 5.95 34.50 -9.44
CA SER A 172 7.07 35.37 -9.79
C SER A 172 6.74 35.94 -11.16
N ILE A 173 6.30 37.20 -11.17
CA ILE A 173 6.16 38.01 -12.36
C ILE A 173 7.58 38.19 -12.91
N THR A 174 7.88 37.54 -14.02
CA THR A 174 8.98 37.87 -14.94
C THR A 174 8.47 37.73 -16.35
#